data_AF-A0A815UFT1-F1
#
_entry.id   AF-A0A815UFT1-F1
#
_cell.length_a   1.000
_cell.length_b   1.000
_cell.length_c   1.000
_cell.angle_alpha   90.00
_cell.angle_beta   90.00
_cell.angle_gamma   90.00
#
_symmetry.space_group_name_H-M   'P 1'
#
loop_
_entity.id
_entity.type
_entity.pdbx_description
1 polymer ?
#
loop_
_entity_poly.entity_id
_entity_poly.type
_entity_poly.pdbx_seq_one_letter_code
_entity_poly.pdbx_strand_id
1 'polypeptide(L)'
;MANIKHINDFLWFNIFQNRIVSGLRTNYYIDTVPGSAVSIFLMSGYTNENKTCTCTLSDNCVHQAGIYNLTGRVGLQIPLLFGSLANDAPLLLTIPGIMVGCLPYNSILASKLECFYNQSCIDQIQIFMKGFSLVKPLSSSHFEKNTTVNDLFHQLFIESWNPMINFTGYFHICSPNSCTYSYNRRFNLFYIIVTIISLFGGLKTILYFSTPVLVIFIRRIQNCKNVQNTNDEHSTMNQTNERNQNFKQWFSFHISKIYQKYLTLNMFPLLSDIIDGIYSTRIFILSLIIGVLVLVFYSSLTVYIRINSVYQPSMNEYEQLYKQYSSTLTCPCTRLSVSYSSIIYMKPYYHQVCSSDFVKDDKWLLYSLGIDGFINSRDFRIRTSTTFSMLQKLCILSMEAVTNELAVFNSLQFVN
;
A
#
# COMPACT_ATOMS: atom_id res chain seq x y z
N MET A 1 -29.15 20.82 41.06
CA MET A 1 -28.29 20.70 42.27
C MET A 1 -28.11 19.27 42.79
N ALA A 2 -28.96 18.29 42.46
CA ALA A 2 -28.81 16.90 42.93
C ALA A 2 -27.61 16.11 42.34
N ASN A 3 -27.05 16.55 41.20
CA ASN A 3 -26.02 15.79 40.48
C ASN A 3 -24.58 16.03 41.00
N ILE A 4 -24.33 17.19 41.62
CA ILE A 4 -23.00 17.54 42.16
C ILE A 4 -22.70 16.76 43.45
N LYS A 5 -23.74 16.45 44.25
CA LYS A 5 -23.59 15.65 45.46
C LYS A 5 -23.21 14.20 45.13
N HIS A 6 -23.84 13.58 44.13
CA HIS A 6 -23.47 12.22 43.70
C HIS A 6 -22.07 12.14 43.07
N ILE A 7 -21.65 13.17 42.33
CA ILE A 7 -20.30 13.24 41.77
C ILE A 7 -19.26 13.51 42.86
N ASN A 8 -19.55 14.38 43.83
CA ASN A 8 -18.65 14.61 44.97
C ASN A 8 -18.61 13.41 45.92
N ASP A 9 -19.72 12.71 46.16
CA ASP A 9 -19.73 11.48 46.96
C ASP A 9 -18.97 10.37 46.21
N PHE A 10 -19.13 10.26 44.89
CA PHE A 10 -18.34 9.36 44.04
C PHE A 10 -16.85 9.71 44.11
N LEU A 11 -16.46 10.96 43.92
CA LEU A 11 -15.06 11.39 43.97
C LEU A 11 -14.45 11.30 45.37
N TRP A 12 -15.16 11.72 46.42
CA TRP A 12 -14.70 11.68 47.81
C TRP A 12 -14.47 10.24 48.30
N PHE A 13 -15.34 9.30 47.90
CA PHE A 13 -15.17 7.87 48.19
C PHE A 13 -13.99 7.24 47.42
N ASN A 14 -13.61 7.83 46.28
CA ASN A 14 -12.49 7.36 45.45
C ASN A 14 -11.13 8.00 45.82
N ILE A 15 -11.12 9.16 46.51
CA ILE A 15 -9.90 9.96 46.72
C ILE A 15 -9.17 9.64 48.04
N PHE A 16 -9.81 9.02 49.04
CA PHE A 16 -9.24 9.05 50.39
C PHE A 16 -7.91 8.30 50.62
N GLN A 17 -7.36 7.52 49.68
CA GLN A 17 -6.01 6.90 49.82
C GLN A 17 -5.17 6.71 48.53
N ASN A 18 -5.30 7.55 47.51
CA ASN A 18 -4.37 7.53 46.34
C ASN A 18 -4.22 6.16 45.64
N ARG A 19 -5.25 5.32 45.69
CA ARG A 19 -5.39 4.14 44.84
C ARG A 19 -6.75 4.26 44.18
N ILE A 20 -6.75 4.45 42.86
CA ILE A 20 -7.96 4.37 42.03
C ILE A 20 -8.69 3.11 42.48
N VAL A 21 -9.85 3.28 43.11
CA VAL A 21 -10.60 2.15 43.65
C VAL A 21 -10.87 1.24 42.46
N SER A 22 -10.40 0.00 42.57
CA SER A 22 -10.77 -1.04 41.62
C SER A 22 -12.28 -0.95 41.44
N GLY A 23 -12.77 -0.86 40.19
CA GLY A 23 -14.22 -0.79 39.88
C GLY A 23 -15.04 -1.90 40.55
N LEU A 24 -14.36 -2.87 41.12
CA LEU A 24 -14.87 -3.96 41.90
C LEU A 24 -15.28 -3.62 43.33
N ARG A 25 -15.09 -2.39 43.83
CA ARG A 25 -15.21 -2.05 45.27
C ARG A 25 -14.41 -2.99 46.18
N THR A 26 -13.40 -3.69 45.67
CA THR A 26 -12.71 -4.78 46.37
C THR A 26 -11.64 -4.33 47.34
N ASN A 27 -11.27 -3.05 47.34
CA ASN A 27 -10.24 -2.64 48.29
C ASN A 27 -10.76 -2.72 49.73
N TYR A 28 -12.09 -2.67 49.95
CA TYR A 28 -12.72 -2.86 51.26
C TYR A 28 -14.15 -3.41 51.14
N TYR A 29 -14.55 -4.35 52.01
CA TYR A 29 -15.97 -4.58 52.31
C TYR A 29 -16.32 -4.02 53.68
N ILE A 30 -17.57 -3.59 53.84
CA ILE A 30 -18.14 -3.12 55.09
C ILE A 30 -18.81 -4.31 55.76
N ASP A 31 -18.26 -4.77 56.87
CA ASP A 31 -18.90 -5.76 57.74
C ASP A 31 -19.76 -5.04 58.77
N THR A 32 -21.06 -5.32 58.77
CA THR A 32 -21.99 -4.85 59.81
C THR A 32 -22.41 -6.06 60.63
N VAL A 33 -21.90 -6.17 61.86
CA VAL A 33 -22.35 -7.24 62.77
C VAL A 33 -23.80 -6.93 63.16
N PRO A 34 -24.77 -7.85 62.91
CA PRO A 34 -26.17 -7.62 63.27
C PRO A 34 -26.29 -7.33 64.77
N GLY A 35 -26.80 -6.14 65.12
CA GLY A 35 -26.92 -5.68 66.51
C GLY A 35 -25.75 -4.89 67.07
N SER A 36 -24.69 -4.62 66.29
CA SER A 36 -23.62 -3.69 66.65
C SER A 36 -23.72 -2.38 65.86
N ALA A 37 -23.37 -1.25 66.47
CA ALA A 37 -23.27 0.04 65.79
C ALA A 37 -21.93 0.21 65.01
N VAL A 38 -21.14 -0.85 64.87
CA VAL A 38 -19.79 -0.80 64.33
C VAL A 38 -19.78 -1.38 62.92
N SER A 39 -19.25 -0.60 61.98
CA SER A 39 -18.94 -1.01 60.61
C SER A 39 -17.43 -1.24 60.49
N ILE A 40 -17.00 -2.47 60.19
CA ILE A 40 -15.58 -2.80 60.02
C ILE A 40 -15.23 -2.76 58.53
N PHE A 41 -14.18 -2.02 58.17
CA PHE A 41 -13.65 -1.97 56.80
C PHE A 41 -12.54 -3.02 56.66
N LEU A 42 -12.81 -4.10 55.91
CA LEU A 42 -11.85 -5.18 55.71
C LEU A 42 -11.38 -5.24 54.25
N MET A 43 -10.06 -5.29 54.05
CA MET A 43 -9.46 -5.31 52.72
C MET A 43 -9.72 -6.65 52.03
N SER A 44 -10.40 -6.65 50.87
CA SER A 44 -10.61 -7.89 50.11
C SER A 44 -9.33 -8.23 49.34
N GLY A 45 -8.50 -9.08 49.93
CA GLY A 45 -7.32 -9.64 49.27
C GLY A 45 -7.73 -10.75 48.31
N TYR A 46 -7.90 -10.43 47.03
CA TYR A 46 -7.96 -11.45 45.98
C TYR A 46 -6.64 -12.23 45.96
N THR A 47 -6.70 -13.56 46.00
CA THR A 47 -5.53 -14.45 46.02
C THR A 47 -5.82 -15.67 45.15
N ASN A 48 -4.90 -16.03 44.26
CA ASN A 48 -5.03 -17.28 43.49
C ASN A 48 -4.79 -18.53 44.36
N GLU A 49 -5.15 -19.71 43.86
CA GLU A 49 -5.08 -20.98 44.58
C GLU A 49 -3.67 -21.29 45.14
N ASN A 50 -2.63 -20.91 44.40
CA ASN A 50 -1.24 -21.12 44.80
C ASN A 50 -0.64 -19.96 45.63
N LYS A 51 -1.43 -18.93 45.94
CA LYS A 51 -1.01 -17.67 46.57
C LYS A 51 0.12 -16.92 45.85
N THR A 52 0.43 -17.27 44.61
CA THR A 52 1.46 -16.62 43.79
C THR A 52 1.01 -15.28 43.22
N CYS A 53 -0.29 -15.00 43.18
CA CYS A 53 -0.85 -13.74 42.67
C CYS A 53 -1.91 -13.23 43.64
N THR A 54 -1.66 -12.05 44.24
CA THR A 54 -2.62 -11.37 45.12
C THR A 54 -2.78 -9.90 44.74
N CYS A 55 -3.99 -9.35 44.88
CA CYS A 55 -4.22 -7.91 44.64
C CYS A 55 -3.58 -7.00 45.70
N THR A 56 -3.02 -7.57 46.76
CA THR A 56 -2.19 -6.86 47.72
C THR A 56 -0.74 -6.70 47.25
N LEU A 57 -0.26 -7.62 46.40
CA LEU A 57 1.13 -7.67 45.93
C LEU A 57 1.28 -7.28 44.46
N SER A 58 0.27 -7.50 43.62
CA SER A 58 0.29 -7.22 42.19
C SER A 58 -1.10 -6.88 41.68
N ASP A 59 -1.19 -5.82 40.89
CA ASP A 59 -2.44 -5.36 40.28
C ASP A 59 -2.78 -6.12 38.97
N ASN A 60 -1.85 -6.94 38.46
CA ASN A 60 -1.98 -7.66 37.18
C ASN A 60 -2.63 -9.04 37.31
N CYS A 61 -3.07 -9.43 38.51
CA CYS A 61 -3.71 -10.71 38.71
C CYS A 61 -5.10 -10.73 38.06
N VAL A 62 -5.28 -11.62 37.08
CA VAL A 62 -6.53 -11.82 36.32
C VAL A 62 -6.87 -13.30 36.25
N HIS A 63 -8.17 -13.62 36.30
CA HIS A 63 -8.70 -14.97 36.36
C HIS A 63 -10.00 -15.08 35.58
N GLN A 64 -10.33 -16.31 35.18
CA GLN A 64 -11.56 -16.57 34.46
C GLN A 64 -12.79 -16.15 35.27
N ALA A 65 -13.66 -15.37 34.64
CA ALA A 65 -14.93 -14.96 35.22
C ALA A 65 -15.91 -16.14 35.26
N GLY A 66 -16.71 -16.21 36.32
CA GLY A 66 -17.75 -17.20 36.44
C GLY A 66 -18.93 -16.72 37.26
N ILE A 67 -20.02 -17.47 37.25
CA ILE A 67 -21.21 -17.27 38.07
C ILE A 67 -21.19 -18.33 39.16
N TYR A 68 -21.36 -17.92 40.41
CA TYR A 68 -21.28 -18.82 41.57
C TYR A 68 -22.64 -18.96 42.27
N ASN A 69 -22.88 -20.10 42.89
CA ASN A 69 -24.12 -20.33 43.63
C ASN A 69 -24.07 -19.68 45.01
N LEU A 70 -24.80 -18.58 45.18
CA LEU A 70 -24.78 -17.77 46.41
C LEU A 70 -25.94 -18.14 47.36
N THR A 71 -26.89 -18.98 46.93
CA THR A 71 -28.01 -19.41 47.77
C THR A 71 -27.58 -20.58 48.68
N GLY A 72 -27.69 -20.40 49.99
CA GLY A 72 -27.70 -21.52 50.95
C GLY A 72 -26.62 -21.57 52.03
N ARG A 73 -25.82 -20.53 52.27
CA ARG A 73 -24.84 -20.53 53.39
C ARG A 73 -25.24 -19.56 54.50
N VAL A 74 -26.11 -20.04 55.39
CA VAL A 74 -26.38 -19.41 56.70
C VAL A 74 -25.34 -19.94 57.69
N GLY A 75 -24.54 -19.06 58.30
CA GLY A 75 -23.68 -19.42 59.45
C GLY A 75 -22.18 -19.66 59.19
N LEU A 76 -21.63 -19.27 58.04
CA LEU A 76 -20.16 -19.28 57.82
C LEU A 76 -19.54 -17.93 58.20
N GLN A 77 -18.52 -17.95 59.07
CA GLN A 77 -17.72 -16.77 59.41
C GLN A 77 -16.88 -16.32 58.21
N ILE A 78 -16.83 -14.99 58.01
CA ILE A 78 -16.58 -14.30 56.74
C ILE A 78 -15.13 -14.33 56.18
N PRO A 79 -14.02 -14.61 56.90
CA PRO A 79 -12.68 -14.39 56.31
C PRO A 79 -12.15 -15.55 55.44
N LEU A 80 -12.94 -16.55 55.03
CA LEU A 80 -12.41 -17.77 54.39
C LEU A 80 -12.89 -18.06 52.96
N LEU A 81 -13.75 -17.23 52.37
CA LEU A 81 -14.14 -17.38 50.96
C LEU A 81 -13.15 -16.65 50.04
N PHE A 82 -11.90 -17.09 50.11
CA PHE A 82 -10.81 -16.65 49.24
C PHE A 82 -10.31 -17.85 48.44
N GLY A 83 -10.73 -17.96 47.19
CA GLY A 83 -9.97 -18.63 46.11
C GLY A 83 -9.50 -20.05 46.38
N SER A 84 -10.25 -20.86 47.13
CA SER A 84 -9.94 -22.27 47.38
C SER A 84 -11.18 -23.13 47.10
N LEU A 85 -11.10 -24.00 46.09
CA LEU A 85 -12.18 -24.89 45.63
C LEU A 85 -12.87 -25.70 46.74
N ALA A 86 -12.21 -25.93 47.87
CA ALA A 86 -12.79 -26.67 48.99
C ALA A 86 -13.87 -25.88 49.76
N ASN A 87 -13.78 -24.55 49.77
CA ASN A 87 -14.64 -23.68 50.58
C ASN A 87 -15.43 -22.64 49.77
N ASP A 88 -15.19 -22.55 48.46
CA ASP A 88 -15.91 -21.61 47.61
C ASP A 88 -17.39 -22.02 47.39
N ALA A 89 -18.23 -21.04 47.12
CA ALA A 89 -19.55 -21.29 46.51
C ALA A 89 -19.34 -22.12 45.24
N PRO A 90 -20.18 -23.13 44.94
CA PRO A 90 -19.97 -23.95 43.76
C PRO A 90 -20.11 -23.09 42.49
N LEU A 91 -19.16 -23.25 41.57
CA LEU A 91 -19.16 -22.60 40.26
C LEU A 91 -20.33 -23.16 39.43
N LEU A 92 -21.22 -22.28 38.98
CA LEU A 92 -22.38 -22.64 38.16
C LEU A 92 -22.09 -22.53 36.68
N LEU A 93 -21.35 -21.50 36.28
CA LEU A 93 -21.02 -21.23 34.88
C LEU A 93 -19.68 -20.51 34.79
N THR A 94 -18.79 -20.99 33.94
CA THR A 94 -17.61 -20.23 33.50
C THR A 94 -18.01 -19.40 32.29
N ILE A 95 -17.59 -18.14 32.21
CA ILE A 95 -17.89 -17.27 31.06
C ILE A 95 -16.66 -17.23 30.15
N PRO A 96 -16.65 -17.94 29.02
CA PRO A 96 -15.49 -18.03 28.14
C PRO A 96 -14.97 -16.65 27.72
N GLY A 97 -13.66 -16.50 27.76
CA GLY A 97 -12.95 -15.28 27.37
C GLY A 97 -12.99 -14.14 28.38
N ILE A 98 -13.95 -14.08 29.30
CA ILE A 98 -14.03 -12.96 30.23
C ILE A 98 -13.16 -13.17 31.46
N MET A 99 -12.37 -12.16 31.77
CA MET A 99 -11.46 -12.14 32.91
C MET A 99 -11.93 -11.14 33.96
N VAL A 100 -11.69 -11.48 35.22
CA VAL A 100 -11.86 -10.61 36.41
C VAL A 100 -10.54 -10.57 37.17
N GLY A 101 -10.22 -9.45 37.79
CA GLY A 101 -8.91 -9.23 38.36
C GLY A 101 -8.86 -7.98 39.22
N CYS A 102 -7.67 -7.64 39.71
CA CYS A 102 -7.49 -6.56 40.69
C CYS A 102 -8.01 -5.23 40.20
N LEU A 103 -7.71 -4.89 38.93
CA LEU A 103 -8.12 -3.65 38.31
C LEU A 103 -9.03 -3.94 37.10
N PRO A 104 -10.14 -3.20 36.92
CA PRO A 104 -11.04 -3.40 35.79
C PRO A 104 -10.33 -3.29 34.44
N TYR A 105 -9.37 -2.37 34.29
CA TYR A 105 -8.64 -2.19 33.04
C TYR A 105 -7.77 -3.42 32.71
N ASN A 106 -7.01 -3.96 33.68
CA ASN A 106 -6.23 -5.19 33.48
C ASN A 106 -7.13 -6.37 33.13
N SER A 107 -8.27 -6.46 33.80
CA SER A 107 -9.27 -7.52 33.59
C SER A 107 -9.86 -7.46 32.19
N ILE A 108 -10.33 -6.29 31.75
CA ILE A 108 -10.94 -6.16 30.42
C ILE A 108 -9.90 -6.32 29.31
N LEU A 109 -8.69 -5.76 29.45
CA LEU A 109 -7.63 -5.89 28.43
C LEU A 109 -7.19 -7.35 28.25
N ALA A 110 -7.12 -8.11 29.33
CA ALA A 110 -6.83 -9.55 29.28
C ALA A 110 -8.02 -10.40 28.79
N SER A 111 -9.23 -9.83 28.74
CA SER A 111 -10.43 -10.54 28.30
C SER A 111 -10.48 -10.70 26.78
N LYS A 112 -11.24 -11.70 26.36
CA LYS A 112 -11.66 -12.01 24.99
C LYS A 112 -13.18 -11.93 24.95
N LEU A 113 -13.73 -11.50 23.81
CA LEU A 113 -15.18 -11.32 23.65
C LEU A 113 -15.89 -12.57 23.09
N GLU A 114 -15.23 -13.73 23.10
CA GLU A 114 -15.68 -14.97 22.44
C GLU A 114 -17.10 -15.41 22.85
N CYS A 115 -17.46 -15.30 24.14
CA CYS A 115 -18.81 -15.62 24.62
C CYS A 115 -19.88 -14.75 23.95
N PHE A 116 -19.57 -13.47 23.67
CA PHE A 116 -20.54 -12.53 23.13
C PHE A 116 -20.79 -12.69 21.62
N TYR A 117 -20.01 -13.53 20.94
CA TYR A 117 -20.29 -13.97 19.58
C TYR A 117 -21.19 -15.22 19.53
N ASN A 118 -21.50 -15.83 20.68
CA ASN A 118 -22.25 -17.08 20.77
C ASN A 118 -23.57 -16.88 21.52
N GLN A 119 -24.68 -17.01 20.80
CA GLN A 119 -26.03 -16.88 21.38
C GLN A 119 -26.24 -17.81 22.57
N SER A 120 -25.79 -19.07 22.48
CA SER A 120 -25.95 -20.03 23.58
C SER A 120 -25.22 -19.60 24.86
N CYS A 121 -24.07 -18.94 24.73
CA CYS A 121 -23.35 -18.40 25.89
C CYS A 121 -24.10 -17.23 26.52
N ILE A 122 -24.65 -16.34 25.70
CA ILE A 122 -25.48 -15.21 26.16
C ILE A 122 -26.74 -15.73 26.87
N ASP A 123 -27.42 -16.73 26.30
CA ASP A 123 -28.62 -17.33 26.88
C ASP A 123 -28.34 -17.94 28.26
N GLN A 124 -27.19 -18.61 28.43
CA GLN A 124 -26.77 -19.14 29.72
C GLN A 124 -26.55 -18.04 30.77
N ILE A 125 -25.95 -16.91 30.38
CA ILE A 125 -25.77 -15.76 31.26
C ILE A 125 -27.13 -15.14 31.64
N GLN A 126 -28.08 -15.08 30.70
CA GLN A 126 -29.43 -14.54 30.92
C GLN A 126 -30.21 -15.27 32.01
N ILE A 127 -30.05 -16.59 32.13
CA ILE A 127 -30.69 -17.40 33.19
C ILE A 127 -30.35 -16.87 34.59
N PHE A 128 -29.12 -16.40 34.78
CA PHE A 128 -28.62 -15.97 36.08
C PHE A 128 -28.74 -14.47 36.34
N MET A 129 -29.12 -13.68 35.34
CA MET A 129 -29.26 -12.22 35.43
C MET A 129 -30.70 -11.81 35.09
N LYS A 130 -31.51 -11.59 36.12
CA LYS A 130 -32.89 -11.12 35.96
C LYS A 130 -32.90 -9.79 35.21
N GLY A 131 -33.63 -9.74 34.09
CA GLY A 131 -33.75 -8.56 33.24
C GLY A 131 -32.73 -8.46 32.10
N PHE A 132 -31.74 -9.36 32.02
CA PHE A 132 -30.74 -9.37 30.94
C PHE A 132 -31.29 -9.86 29.58
N SER A 133 -32.60 -9.94 29.41
CA SER A 133 -33.18 -10.12 28.09
C SER A 133 -32.90 -8.86 27.28
N LEU A 134 -32.43 -9.00 26.03
CA LEU A 134 -32.25 -7.95 25.00
C LEU A 134 -30.80 -7.55 24.64
N VAL A 135 -29.76 -8.33 24.97
CA VAL A 135 -28.45 -8.12 24.31
C VAL A 135 -28.32 -9.03 23.10
N LYS A 136 -28.16 -8.41 21.92
CA LYS A 136 -27.88 -9.14 20.68
C LYS A 136 -26.43 -9.62 20.65
N PRO A 137 -26.16 -10.82 20.12
CA PRO A 137 -24.80 -11.31 19.95
C PRO A 137 -24.03 -10.42 18.97
N LEU A 138 -22.72 -10.36 19.16
CA LEU A 138 -21.81 -9.77 18.21
C LEU A 138 -21.83 -10.60 16.91
N SER A 139 -21.79 -9.91 15.77
CA SER A 139 -21.77 -10.44 14.41
C SER A 139 -20.35 -10.77 13.96
N SER A 140 -20.12 -11.03 12.67
CA SER A 140 -18.76 -11.23 12.17
C SER A 140 -17.86 -10.02 12.42
N SER A 141 -16.60 -10.30 12.71
CA SER A 141 -15.48 -9.35 12.81
C SER A 141 -14.34 -9.87 11.93
N HIS A 142 -13.45 -8.98 11.47
CA HIS A 142 -12.20 -9.43 10.83
C HIS A 142 -11.20 -9.97 11.84
N PHE A 143 -11.35 -9.60 13.12
CA PHE A 143 -10.57 -10.15 14.21
C PHE A 143 -11.04 -11.57 14.52
N GLU A 144 -10.10 -12.45 14.89
CA GLU A 144 -10.45 -13.75 15.41
C GLU A 144 -11.25 -13.61 16.72
N LYS A 145 -12.22 -14.50 16.97
CA LYS A 145 -13.07 -14.42 18.18
C LYS A 145 -12.29 -14.56 19.49
N ASN A 146 -11.11 -15.16 19.43
CA ASN A 146 -10.17 -15.36 20.55
C ASN A 146 -9.24 -14.15 20.79
N THR A 147 -9.37 -13.07 20.01
CA THR A 147 -8.56 -11.86 20.09
C THR A 147 -8.81 -11.16 21.43
N THR A 148 -7.75 -10.70 22.09
CA THR A 148 -7.90 -9.98 23.36
C THR A 148 -8.40 -8.56 23.13
N VAL A 149 -9.09 -7.99 24.12
CA VAL A 149 -9.50 -6.58 24.05
C VAL A 149 -8.28 -5.66 24.01
N ASN A 150 -7.14 -6.06 24.57
CA ASN A 150 -5.88 -5.33 24.43
C ASN A 150 -5.47 -5.20 22.95
N ASP A 151 -5.54 -6.31 22.20
CA ASP A 151 -5.18 -6.31 20.78
C ASP A 151 -6.18 -5.49 19.95
N LEU A 152 -7.48 -5.60 20.28
CA LEU A 152 -8.52 -4.75 19.69
C LEU A 152 -8.24 -3.26 19.95
N PHE A 153 -7.88 -2.91 21.19
CA PHE A 153 -7.60 -1.54 21.60
C PHE A 153 -6.33 -0.97 20.95
N HIS A 154 -5.27 -1.78 20.82
CA HIS A 154 -4.06 -1.39 20.08
C HIS A 154 -4.35 -1.08 18.60
N GLN A 155 -5.36 -1.74 18.02
CA GLN A 155 -5.85 -1.46 16.68
C GLN A 155 -7.02 -0.45 16.67
N LEU A 156 -7.20 0.29 17.77
CA LEU A 156 -8.20 1.33 17.96
C LEU A 156 -9.64 0.85 17.70
N PHE A 157 -9.88 -0.44 17.87
CA PHE A 157 -11.12 -1.12 17.50
C PHE A 157 -11.53 -0.88 16.04
N ILE A 158 -10.60 -0.64 15.12
CA ILE A 158 -10.94 -0.41 13.71
C ILE A 158 -11.05 -1.74 12.97
N GLU A 159 -12.19 -1.98 12.33
CA GLU A 159 -12.44 -3.17 11.50
C GLU A 159 -11.96 -2.97 10.07
N SER A 160 -12.16 -1.77 9.52
CA SER A 160 -11.72 -1.42 8.18
C SER A 160 -11.65 0.08 7.99
N TRP A 161 -10.77 0.49 7.09
CA TRP A 161 -10.73 1.82 6.53
C TRP A 161 -11.43 1.80 5.18
N ASN A 162 -12.40 2.69 4.96
CA ASN A 162 -13.05 2.86 3.66
C ASN A 162 -12.73 4.25 3.10
N PRO A 163 -11.53 4.43 2.48
CA PRO A 163 -11.16 5.71 1.91
C PRO A 163 -11.94 5.94 0.61
N MET A 164 -12.63 7.09 0.54
CA MET A 164 -13.26 7.57 -0.68
C MET A 164 -12.34 8.62 -1.31
N ILE A 165 -11.75 8.28 -2.46
CA ILE A 165 -10.85 9.17 -3.21
C ILE A 165 -11.67 9.92 -4.27
N ASN A 166 -11.59 11.25 -4.26
CA ASN A 166 -12.24 12.10 -5.25
C ASN A 166 -11.23 12.54 -6.33
N PHE A 167 -10.99 11.65 -7.30
CA PHE A 167 -10.07 11.95 -8.40
C PHE A 167 -10.56 13.11 -9.27
N THR A 168 -11.87 13.25 -9.50
CA THR A 168 -12.45 14.37 -10.26
C THR A 168 -12.16 15.70 -9.56
N GLY A 169 -12.35 15.75 -8.24
CA GLY A 169 -11.99 16.91 -7.43
C GLY A 169 -10.50 17.23 -7.52
N TYR A 170 -9.64 16.21 -7.38
CA TYR A 170 -8.19 16.36 -7.56
C TYR A 170 -7.83 16.94 -8.94
N PHE A 171 -8.38 16.39 -10.03
CA PHE A 171 -8.08 16.85 -11.38
C PHE A 171 -8.50 18.31 -11.60
N HIS A 172 -9.67 18.71 -11.11
CA HIS A 172 -10.13 20.09 -11.20
C HIS A 172 -9.27 21.07 -10.37
N ILE A 173 -8.84 20.66 -9.18
CA ILE A 173 -7.92 21.47 -8.36
C ILE A 173 -6.54 21.56 -9.04
N CYS A 174 -6.11 20.46 -9.62
CA CYS A 174 -4.80 20.33 -10.24
C CYS A 174 -4.69 21.13 -11.55
N SER A 175 -5.78 21.13 -12.34
CA SER A 175 -5.98 21.93 -13.55
C SER A 175 -4.70 22.06 -14.39
N PRO A 176 -4.15 20.96 -14.94
CA PRO A 176 -2.85 20.99 -15.60
C PRO A 176 -2.81 21.99 -16.76
N ASN A 177 -1.74 22.78 -16.86
CA ASN A 177 -1.57 23.76 -17.95
C ASN A 177 -1.38 23.08 -19.30
N SER A 178 -0.65 21.97 -19.30
CA SER A 178 -0.41 21.17 -20.49
C SER A 178 -0.13 19.73 -20.11
N CYS A 179 -0.57 18.79 -20.91
CA CYS A 179 -0.16 17.39 -20.85
C CYS A 179 0.74 17.08 -22.04
N THR A 180 1.90 16.50 -21.77
CA THR A 180 2.85 16.06 -22.80
C THR A 180 2.93 14.56 -22.82
N TYR A 181 2.90 13.96 -23.99
CA TYR A 181 3.11 12.51 -24.14
C TYR A 181 4.02 12.24 -25.32
N SER A 182 4.74 11.12 -25.25
CA SER A 182 5.64 10.70 -26.30
C SER A 182 5.20 9.38 -26.92
N TYR A 183 5.33 9.27 -28.24
CA TYR A 183 5.00 8.05 -28.95
C TYR A 183 6.01 7.76 -30.05
N ASN A 184 6.17 6.47 -30.33
CA ASN A 184 7.09 5.96 -31.34
C ASN A 184 6.48 6.16 -32.73
N ARG A 185 7.13 6.98 -33.56
CA ARG A 185 6.73 7.14 -34.96
C ARG A 185 7.75 6.47 -35.87
N ARG A 186 7.26 5.56 -36.71
CA ARG A 186 8.05 4.94 -37.78
C ARG A 186 7.99 5.84 -39.00
N PHE A 187 9.13 6.02 -39.66
CA PHE A 187 9.27 6.72 -40.94
C PHE A 187 8.93 8.23 -40.93
N ASN A 188 9.95 9.08 -41.05
CA ASN A 188 9.79 10.52 -41.26
C ASN A 188 10.79 11.01 -42.30
N LEU A 189 10.26 11.44 -43.45
CA LEU A 189 11.04 11.90 -44.59
C LEU A 189 11.97 13.06 -44.22
N PHE A 190 11.49 14.03 -43.43
CA PHE A 190 12.29 15.18 -43.02
C PHE A 190 13.48 14.74 -42.16
N TYR A 191 13.23 13.84 -41.20
CA TYR A 191 14.28 13.27 -40.36
C TYR A 191 15.33 12.50 -41.18
N ILE A 192 14.90 11.69 -42.15
CA ILE A 192 15.79 10.96 -43.06
C ILE A 192 16.66 11.93 -43.86
N ILE A 193 16.08 12.99 -44.44
CA ILE A 193 16.81 14.00 -45.22
C ILE A 193 17.86 14.70 -44.35
N VAL A 194 17.48 15.17 -43.16
CA VAL A 194 18.42 15.85 -42.24
C VAL A 194 19.56 14.94 -41.80
N THR A 195 19.26 13.65 -41.56
CA THR A 195 20.27 12.64 -41.18
C THR A 195 21.23 12.34 -42.33
N ILE A 196 20.74 12.27 -43.57
CA ILE A 196 21.60 12.09 -44.75
C ILE A 196 22.51 13.30 -44.92
N ILE A 197 21.97 14.53 -44.83
CA ILE A 197 22.76 15.76 -44.98
C ILE A 197 23.87 15.84 -43.93
N SER A 198 23.57 15.49 -42.66
CA SER A 198 24.55 15.54 -41.57
C SER A 198 25.66 14.48 -41.71
N LEU A 199 25.34 13.26 -42.18
CA LEU A 199 26.31 12.17 -42.31
C LEU A 199 27.06 12.17 -43.65
N PHE A 200 26.53 12.82 -44.70
CA PHE A 200 27.14 12.84 -46.04
C PHE A 200 28.54 13.47 -46.03
N GLY A 201 28.74 14.53 -45.23
CA GLY A 201 30.02 15.21 -45.10
C GLY A 201 31.13 14.30 -44.55
N GLY A 202 30.84 13.54 -43.49
CA GLY A 202 31.78 12.60 -42.90
C GLY A 202 32.09 11.41 -43.82
N LEU A 203 31.03 10.83 -44.40
CA LEU A 203 31.15 9.70 -45.32
C LEU A 203 32.03 10.04 -46.54
N LYS A 204 31.78 11.20 -47.16
CA LYS A 204 32.58 11.67 -48.31
C LYS A 204 34.06 11.79 -47.95
N THR A 205 34.36 12.45 -46.83
CA THR A 205 35.75 12.72 -46.43
C THR A 205 36.51 11.43 -46.12
N ILE A 206 35.93 10.52 -45.33
CA ILE A 206 36.55 9.24 -44.99
C ILE A 206 36.78 8.39 -46.24
N LEU A 207 35.80 8.31 -47.13
CA LEU A 207 35.93 7.57 -48.38
C LEU A 207 37.04 8.16 -49.26
N TYR A 208 37.12 9.49 -49.37
CA TYR A 208 38.13 10.17 -50.19
C TYR A 208 39.56 9.85 -49.74
N PHE A 209 39.82 9.78 -48.43
CA PHE A 209 41.15 9.42 -47.92
C PHE A 209 41.43 7.91 -47.99
N SER A 210 40.43 7.06 -47.77
CA SER A 210 40.63 5.60 -47.69
C SER A 210 40.71 4.92 -49.06
N THR A 211 40.01 5.41 -50.08
CA THR A 211 40.02 4.79 -51.42
C THR A 211 41.39 4.65 -52.07
N PRO A 212 42.24 5.70 -52.15
CA PRO A 212 43.55 5.55 -52.79
C PRO A 212 44.44 4.54 -52.05
N VAL A 213 44.35 4.48 -50.71
CA VAL A 213 45.08 3.50 -49.89
C VAL A 213 44.62 2.08 -50.21
N LEU A 214 43.32 1.85 -50.33
CA LEU A 214 42.75 0.55 -50.68
C LEU A 214 43.17 0.10 -52.08
N VAL A 215 43.18 0.99 -53.08
CA VAL A 215 43.61 0.65 -54.45
C VAL A 215 45.08 0.25 -54.49
N ILE A 216 45.95 1.01 -53.83
CA ILE A 216 47.38 0.69 -53.72
C ILE A 216 47.56 -0.66 -53.02
N PHE A 217 46.81 -0.94 -51.96
CA PHE A 217 46.87 -2.20 -51.22
C PHE A 217 46.38 -3.40 -52.06
N ILE A 218 45.26 -3.27 -52.77
CA ILE A 218 44.72 -4.30 -53.67
C ILE A 218 45.72 -4.61 -54.78
N ARG A 219 46.33 -3.59 -55.39
CA ARG A 219 47.37 -3.79 -56.41
C ARG A 219 48.59 -4.50 -55.87
N ARG A 220 49.06 -4.17 -54.65
CA ARG A 220 50.17 -4.89 -54.01
C ARG A 220 49.87 -6.38 -53.87
N ILE A 221 48.64 -6.74 -53.47
CA ILE A 221 48.23 -8.14 -53.33
C ILE A 221 48.10 -8.83 -54.70
N GLN A 222 47.54 -8.17 -55.70
CA GLN A 222 47.42 -8.72 -57.05
C GLN A 222 48.78 -8.94 -57.70
N ASN A 223 49.74 -8.04 -57.50
CA ASN A 223 51.11 -8.22 -57.97
C ASN A 223 51.80 -9.41 -57.28
N CYS A 224 51.53 -9.67 -56.00
CA CYS A 224 52.02 -10.88 -55.33
C CYS A 224 51.39 -12.17 -55.88
N LYS A 225 50.12 -12.13 -56.33
CA LYS A 225 49.42 -13.28 -56.92
C LYS A 225 49.77 -13.53 -58.40
N ASN A 226 50.00 -12.48 -59.19
CA ASN A 226 50.39 -12.60 -60.60
C ASN A 226 51.79 -13.17 -60.80
N VAL A 227 52.68 -13.06 -59.81
CA VAL A 227 54.00 -13.75 -59.83
C VAL A 227 53.84 -15.28 -59.71
N GLN A 228 52.70 -15.79 -59.21
CA GLN A 228 52.42 -17.23 -59.10
C GLN A 228 51.60 -17.81 -60.25
N ASN A 229 50.91 -16.99 -61.06
CA ASN A 229 49.97 -17.46 -62.09
C ASN A 229 50.48 -17.35 -63.54
N THR A 230 51.76 -17.05 -63.77
CA THR A 230 52.38 -16.99 -65.12
C THR A 230 52.63 -18.35 -65.79
N ASN A 231 51.95 -19.42 -65.38
CA ASN A 231 51.87 -20.67 -66.15
C ASN A 231 50.38 -21.01 -66.28
N ASP A 232 49.83 -20.81 -67.47
CA ASP A 232 48.59 -21.37 -68.03
C ASP A 232 47.67 -20.29 -68.65
N GLU A 233 48.01 -19.87 -69.87
CA GLU A 233 47.06 -19.26 -70.79
C GLU A 233 46.78 -20.22 -71.95
N HIS A 234 45.51 -20.62 -72.12
CA HIS A 234 45.01 -21.05 -73.42
C HIS A 234 43.69 -20.33 -73.75
N SER A 235 43.72 -19.65 -74.89
CA SER A 235 42.69 -18.84 -75.53
C SER A 235 41.55 -19.66 -76.12
N THR A 236 40.31 -19.16 -76.05
CA THR A 236 39.32 -19.40 -77.11
C THR A 236 38.50 -18.14 -77.43
N MET A 237 38.47 -17.86 -78.72
CA MET A 237 37.67 -16.86 -79.41
C MET A 237 36.25 -17.38 -79.60
N ASN A 238 35.23 -16.52 -79.49
CA ASN A 238 34.03 -16.67 -80.32
C ASN A 238 33.22 -15.37 -80.41
N GLN A 239 32.82 -15.10 -81.64
CA GLN A 239 32.07 -13.97 -82.16
C GLN A 239 30.57 -14.31 -82.13
N THR A 240 29.69 -13.36 -81.80
CA THR A 240 28.30 -13.41 -82.29
C THR A 240 27.59 -12.05 -82.28
N ASN A 241 27.22 -11.66 -83.51
CA ASN A 241 26.00 -11.02 -84.01
C ASN A 241 25.38 -9.74 -83.42
N GLU A 242 25.17 -8.82 -84.36
CA GLU A 242 24.39 -7.58 -84.32
C GLU A 242 22.89 -7.82 -84.55
N ARG A 243 22.02 -7.11 -83.80
CA ARG A 243 20.79 -6.42 -84.28
C ARG A 243 20.04 -5.72 -83.14
N ASN A 244 20.03 -4.39 -83.14
CA ASN A 244 18.84 -3.50 -82.98
C ASN A 244 19.33 -2.06 -82.76
N GLN A 245 19.31 -1.23 -83.80
CA GLN A 245 20.11 0.00 -83.81
C GLN A 245 19.37 1.33 -83.55
N ASN A 246 18.06 1.49 -83.73
CA ASN A 246 17.58 2.89 -83.92
C ASN A 246 17.01 3.63 -82.69
N PHE A 247 16.67 2.97 -81.58
CA PHE A 247 16.37 3.66 -80.29
C PHE A 247 17.56 3.62 -79.31
N LYS A 248 18.43 2.62 -79.49
CA LYS A 248 19.66 2.39 -78.73
C LYS A 248 20.72 3.44 -79.07
N GLN A 249 20.76 3.94 -80.31
CA GLN A 249 21.78 4.90 -80.77
C GLN A 249 21.63 6.31 -80.20
N TRP A 250 20.42 6.81 -79.95
CA TRP A 250 20.22 8.14 -79.36
C TRP A 250 20.47 8.14 -77.84
N PHE A 251 19.95 7.13 -77.13
CA PHE A 251 20.24 6.94 -75.71
C PHE A 251 21.72 6.57 -75.49
N SER A 252 22.35 5.78 -76.38
CA SER A 252 23.79 5.51 -76.31
C SER A 252 24.65 6.71 -76.71
N PHE A 253 24.16 7.69 -77.48
CA PHE A 253 24.94 8.90 -77.78
C PHE A 253 25.05 9.84 -76.56
N HIS A 254 23.94 10.05 -75.83
CA HIS A 254 23.97 10.86 -74.61
C HIS A 254 24.57 10.10 -73.42
N ILE A 255 24.24 8.82 -73.27
CA ILE A 255 24.96 7.96 -72.32
C ILE A 255 26.42 7.84 -72.72
N SER A 256 26.82 7.75 -73.99
CA SER A 256 28.24 7.68 -74.36
C SER A 256 28.99 8.97 -74.03
N LYS A 257 28.43 10.17 -74.21
CA LYS A 257 29.10 11.42 -73.77
C LYS A 257 29.32 11.47 -72.26
N ILE A 258 28.31 11.07 -71.48
CA ILE A 258 28.40 11.00 -70.01
C ILE A 258 29.33 9.85 -69.57
N TYR A 259 29.26 8.71 -70.26
CA TYR A 259 30.06 7.51 -70.05
C TYR A 259 31.52 7.73 -70.41
N GLN A 260 31.82 8.47 -71.48
CA GLN A 260 33.18 8.88 -71.85
C GLN A 260 33.77 9.85 -70.82
N LYS A 261 32.96 10.79 -70.33
CA LYS A 261 33.37 11.71 -69.24
C LYS A 261 33.49 11.00 -67.88
N TYR A 262 32.73 9.93 -67.66
CA TYR A 262 32.81 9.05 -66.48
C TYR A 262 34.00 8.08 -66.57
N LEU A 263 34.30 7.55 -67.76
CA LEU A 263 35.44 6.68 -68.05
C LEU A 263 36.79 7.39 -67.88
N THR A 264 36.82 8.69 -68.16
CA THR A 264 37.99 9.57 -68.02
C THR A 264 37.99 10.36 -66.70
N LEU A 265 36.98 10.18 -65.85
CA LEU A 265 36.89 10.87 -64.56
C LEU A 265 37.97 10.34 -63.62
N ASN A 266 38.91 11.21 -63.26
CA ASN A 266 39.88 10.97 -62.21
C ASN A 266 39.74 12.06 -61.14
N MET A 267 39.03 11.75 -60.04
CA MET A 267 38.93 12.63 -58.87
C MET A 267 40.20 12.66 -58.03
N PHE A 268 41.19 11.81 -58.34
CA PHE A 268 42.48 11.73 -57.67
C PHE A 268 43.64 11.96 -58.66
N PRO A 269 43.76 13.16 -59.26
CA PRO A 269 44.78 13.47 -60.26
C PRO A 269 46.20 13.53 -59.70
N LEU A 270 46.35 13.58 -58.36
CA LEU A 270 47.62 13.67 -57.64
C LEU A 270 48.33 12.32 -57.48
N LEU A 271 47.71 11.21 -57.86
CA LEU A 271 48.35 9.89 -57.89
C LEU A 271 49.32 9.82 -59.08
N SER A 272 50.49 9.22 -58.86
CA SER A 272 51.55 9.09 -59.88
C SER A 272 51.12 8.26 -61.10
N ASP A 273 50.19 7.33 -60.93
CA ASP A 273 49.61 6.53 -62.01
C ASP A 273 48.17 6.99 -62.29
N ILE A 274 47.93 7.45 -63.52
CA ILE A 274 46.61 7.88 -64.01
C ILE A 274 45.60 6.74 -63.88
N ILE A 275 46.04 5.50 -64.09
CA ILE A 275 45.20 4.31 -64.00
C ILE A 275 44.73 4.08 -62.56
N ASP A 276 45.60 4.31 -61.56
CA ASP A 276 45.25 4.25 -60.14
C ASP A 276 44.22 5.29 -59.73
N GLY A 277 44.35 6.51 -60.27
CA GLY A 277 43.37 7.57 -60.05
C GLY A 277 41.98 7.21 -60.61
N ILE A 278 41.92 6.62 -61.81
CA ILE A 278 40.66 6.18 -62.43
C ILE A 278 40.02 5.04 -61.61
N TYR A 279 40.79 4.02 -61.18
CA TYR A 279 40.25 2.94 -60.35
C TYR A 279 39.80 3.43 -58.97
N SER A 280 40.57 4.32 -58.33
CA SER A 280 40.20 4.95 -57.05
C SER A 280 38.91 5.74 -57.17
N THR A 281 38.71 6.45 -58.28
CA THR A 281 37.48 7.21 -58.56
C THR A 281 36.27 6.28 -58.70
N ARG A 282 36.40 5.15 -59.39
CA ARG A 282 35.30 4.18 -59.56
C ARG A 282 34.92 3.52 -58.23
N ILE A 283 35.91 3.09 -57.45
CA ILE A 283 35.67 2.49 -56.14
C ILE A 283 35.06 3.54 -55.20
N PHE A 284 35.52 4.79 -55.24
CA PHE A 284 34.98 5.87 -54.41
C PHE A 284 33.50 6.11 -54.69
N ILE A 285 33.12 6.24 -55.97
CA ILE A 285 31.71 6.47 -56.36
C ILE A 285 30.85 5.28 -55.95
N LEU A 286 31.31 4.05 -56.18
CA LEU A 286 30.57 2.83 -55.86
C LEU A 286 30.39 2.68 -54.34
N SER A 287 31.45 2.92 -53.55
CA SER A 287 31.39 2.94 -52.09
C SER A 287 30.51 4.06 -51.55
N LEU A 288 30.50 5.24 -52.18
CA LEU A 288 29.64 6.35 -51.80
C LEU A 288 28.16 6.01 -52.01
N ILE A 289 27.81 5.41 -53.16
CA ILE A 289 26.43 4.98 -53.46
C ILE A 289 25.98 3.91 -52.46
N ILE A 290 26.80 2.88 -52.21
CA ILE A 290 26.48 1.83 -51.23
C ILE A 290 26.32 2.44 -49.83
N GLY A 291 27.23 3.33 -49.42
CA GLY A 291 27.16 3.99 -48.12
C GLY A 291 25.88 4.80 -47.94
N VAL A 292 25.47 5.56 -48.96
CA VAL A 292 24.20 6.31 -48.93
C VAL A 292 23.00 5.37 -48.87
N LEU A 293 22.99 4.27 -49.63
CA LEU A 293 21.91 3.28 -49.59
C LEU A 293 21.77 2.63 -48.20
N VAL A 294 22.90 2.27 -47.57
CA VAL A 294 22.93 1.73 -46.20
C VAL A 294 22.40 2.75 -45.19
N LEU A 295 22.80 4.02 -45.31
CA LEU A 295 22.31 5.09 -44.44
C LEU A 295 20.80 5.32 -44.60
N VAL A 296 20.28 5.31 -45.82
CA VAL A 296 18.83 5.44 -46.10
C VAL A 296 18.07 4.25 -45.49
N PHE A 297 18.58 3.04 -45.68
CA PHE A 297 17.97 1.83 -45.12
C PHE A 297 17.97 1.85 -43.58
N TYR A 298 19.12 2.14 -42.97
CA TYR A 298 19.25 2.29 -41.52
C TYR A 298 18.31 3.36 -40.96
N SER A 299 18.28 4.54 -41.58
CA SER A 299 17.40 5.64 -41.18
C SER A 299 15.92 5.30 -41.33
N SER A 300 15.57 4.44 -42.28
CA SER A 300 14.19 3.96 -42.50
C SER A 300 13.74 2.95 -41.43
N LEU A 301 14.68 2.21 -40.86
CA LEU A 301 14.44 1.25 -39.77
C LEU A 301 14.45 1.90 -38.38
N THR A 302 15.07 3.06 -38.26
CA THR A 302 15.22 3.74 -36.96
C THR A 302 13.87 4.34 -36.52
N VAL A 303 13.49 4.07 -35.27
CA VAL A 303 12.32 4.66 -34.63
C VAL A 303 12.73 5.99 -34.00
N TYR A 304 11.94 7.04 -34.24
CA TYR A 304 12.16 8.32 -33.56
C TYR A 304 10.96 8.63 -32.64
N ILE A 305 11.27 9.28 -31.52
CA ILE A 305 10.29 9.67 -30.51
C ILE A 305 9.71 11.02 -30.89
N ARG A 306 8.39 11.12 -30.97
CA ARG A 306 7.70 12.40 -31.12
C ARG A 306 6.99 12.76 -29.82
N ILE A 307 7.20 13.98 -29.36
CA ILE A 307 6.49 14.55 -28.21
C ILE A 307 5.32 15.38 -28.75
N ASN A 308 4.13 15.16 -28.19
CA ASN A 308 2.96 15.99 -28.45
C ASN A 308 2.50 16.65 -27.15
N SER A 309 1.98 17.88 -27.26
CA SER A 309 1.51 18.67 -26.12
C SER A 309 0.06 19.07 -26.34
N VAL A 310 -0.78 18.82 -25.34
CA VAL A 310 -2.18 19.27 -25.30
C VAL A 310 -2.29 20.32 -24.21
N TYR A 311 -2.77 21.50 -24.55
CA TYR A 311 -2.92 22.62 -23.61
C TYR A 311 -4.31 22.58 -22.97
N GLN A 312 -4.36 22.83 -21.66
CA GLN A 312 -5.59 22.88 -20.85
C GLN A 312 -6.56 21.70 -21.14
N PRO A 313 -6.12 20.44 -20.95
CA PRO A 313 -6.93 19.30 -21.30
C PRO A 313 -8.15 19.18 -20.38
N SER A 314 -9.28 18.80 -20.98
CA SER A 314 -10.45 18.36 -20.22
C SER A 314 -10.19 17.00 -19.54
N MET A 315 -11.01 16.67 -18.54
CA MET A 315 -10.91 15.39 -17.83
C MET A 315 -11.01 14.19 -18.78
N ASN A 316 -11.95 14.24 -19.73
CA ASN A 316 -12.13 13.16 -20.71
C ASN A 316 -10.92 13.03 -21.65
N GLU A 317 -10.32 14.14 -22.05
CA GLU A 317 -9.09 14.11 -22.87
C GLU A 317 -7.92 13.53 -22.09
N TYR A 318 -7.76 13.90 -20.82
CA TYR A 318 -6.77 13.28 -19.93
C TYR A 318 -6.98 11.77 -19.83
N GLU A 319 -8.20 11.31 -19.58
CA GLU A 319 -8.50 9.88 -19.46
C GLU A 319 -8.20 9.10 -20.75
N GLN A 320 -8.53 9.68 -21.91
CA GLN A 320 -8.21 9.09 -23.21
C GLN A 320 -6.69 8.98 -23.42
N LEU A 321 -5.96 10.06 -23.15
CA LEU A 321 -4.50 10.08 -23.25
C LEU A 321 -3.86 9.10 -22.27
N TYR A 322 -4.37 9.01 -21.04
CA TYR A 322 -3.87 8.10 -20.02
C TYR A 322 -4.09 6.64 -20.43
N LYS A 323 -5.26 6.30 -21.00
CA LYS A 323 -5.53 4.95 -21.54
C LYS A 323 -4.57 4.54 -22.64
N GLN A 324 -4.11 5.48 -23.47
CA GLN A 324 -3.29 5.18 -24.64
C GLN A 324 -1.78 5.35 -24.41
N TYR A 325 -1.39 6.26 -23.53
CA TYR A 325 0.01 6.70 -23.34
C TYR A 325 0.42 6.76 -21.87
N SER A 326 -0.16 5.93 -21.00
CA SER A 326 0.08 5.94 -19.54
C SER A 326 1.55 5.99 -19.13
N SER A 327 2.44 5.30 -19.86
CA SER A 327 3.87 5.22 -19.53
C SER A 327 4.68 6.47 -19.87
N THR A 328 4.17 7.36 -20.72
CA THR A 328 4.90 8.56 -21.18
C THR A 328 4.12 9.86 -20.98
N LEU A 329 2.84 9.78 -20.59
CA LEU A 329 2.00 10.93 -20.32
C LEU A 329 2.47 11.63 -19.04
N THR A 330 2.79 12.91 -19.17
CA THR A 330 3.16 13.80 -18.07
C THR A 330 2.27 15.03 -18.09
N CYS A 331 1.56 15.27 -17.00
CA CYS A 331 0.64 16.39 -16.84
C CYS A 331 1.01 17.17 -15.59
N PRO A 332 1.95 18.14 -15.67
CA PRO A 332 2.32 18.97 -14.53
C PRO A 332 1.11 19.70 -13.97
N CYS A 333 0.95 19.58 -12.66
CA CYS A 333 -0.10 20.24 -11.91
C CYS A 333 0.17 21.75 -11.79
N THR A 334 -0.86 22.59 -11.88
CA THR A 334 -0.67 24.04 -11.68
C THR A 334 -0.47 24.41 -10.22
N ARG A 335 -1.09 23.64 -9.31
CA ARG A 335 -0.87 23.77 -7.88
C ARG A 335 0.21 22.79 -7.46
N LEU A 336 1.17 23.26 -6.66
CA LEU A 336 2.24 22.42 -6.10
C LEU A 336 1.74 21.54 -4.97
N SER A 337 0.65 21.92 -4.31
CA SER A 337 0.08 21.15 -3.22
C SER A 337 -1.44 21.22 -3.17
N VAL A 338 -2.05 20.16 -2.64
CA VAL A 338 -3.50 19.98 -2.49
C VAL A 338 -3.78 19.46 -1.09
N SER A 339 -4.74 20.05 -0.38
CA SER A 339 -5.10 19.56 0.97
C SER A 339 -5.73 18.17 0.87
N TYR A 340 -5.34 17.24 1.75
CA TYR A 340 -5.93 15.90 1.78
C TYR A 340 -7.44 15.91 1.95
N SER A 341 -7.98 16.84 2.75
CA SER A 341 -9.43 16.99 2.97
C SER A 341 -10.23 17.24 1.68
N SER A 342 -9.60 17.74 0.62
CA SER A 342 -10.25 18.01 -0.66
C SER A 342 -10.29 16.82 -1.62
N ILE A 343 -9.46 15.80 -1.37
CA ILE A 343 -9.23 14.69 -2.31
C ILE A 343 -9.44 13.30 -1.71
N ILE A 344 -9.32 13.15 -0.39
CA ILE A 344 -9.48 11.88 0.31
C ILE A 344 -10.42 12.10 1.49
N TYR A 345 -11.48 11.30 1.54
CA TYR A 345 -12.34 11.19 2.71
C TYR A 345 -12.13 9.83 3.36
N MET A 346 -11.60 9.80 4.58
CA MET A 346 -11.39 8.57 5.34
C MET A 346 -12.49 8.41 6.38
N LYS A 347 -13.18 7.26 6.34
CA LYS A 347 -14.15 6.88 7.38
C LYS A 347 -13.80 5.50 7.93
N PRO A 348 -13.41 5.40 9.21
CA PRO A 348 -13.19 4.12 9.85
C PRO A 348 -14.54 3.45 10.17
N TYR A 349 -14.60 2.14 10.00
CA TYR A 349 -15.63 1.30 10.58
C TYR A 349 -15.07 0.66 11.84
N TYR A 350 -15.71 0.92 12.98
CA TYR A 350 -15.28 0.38 14.26
C TYR A 350 -15.90 -0.98 14.54
N HIS A 351 -15.24 -1.73 15.41
CA HIS A 351 -15.65 -3.02 15.93
C HIS A 351 -17.04 -2.92 16.51
N GLN A 352 -17.91 -3.88 16.16
CA GLN A 352 -19.33 -3.81 16.48
C GLN A 352 -19.58 -3.66 17.98
N VAL A 353 -18.70 -4.21 18.83
CA VAL A 353 -18.76 -4.06 20.29
C VAL A 353 -18.91 -2.60 20.73
N CYS A 354 -18.25 -1.65 20.07
CA CYS A 354 -18.30 -0.23 20.40
C CYS A 354 -19.65 0.44 20.06
N SER A 355 -20.52 -0.27 19.34
CA SER A 355 -21.89 0.15 19.00
C SER A 355 -22.94 -0.88 19.44
N SER A 356 -22.55 -1.85 20.25
CA SER A 356 -23.43 -2.93 20.71
C SER A 356 -24.17 -2.55 21.98
N ASP A 357 -25.20 -3.31 22.34
CA ASP A 357 -25.94 -3.12 23.60
C ASP A 357 -25.06 -3.36 24.83
N PHE A 358 -23.91 -4.03 24.67
CA PHE A 358 -22.93 -4.25 25.74
C PHE A 358 -22.37 -2.92 26.30
N VAL A 359 -22.20 -1.90 25.46
CA VAL A 359 -21.55 -0.63 25.83
C VAL A 359 -22.46 0.59 25.71
N LYS A 360 -23.70 0.42 25.24
CA LYS A 360 -24.61 1.56 24.94
C LYS A 360 -25.40 2.07 26.14
N ASP A 361 -25.64 1.23 27.15
CA ASP A 361 -26.55 1.56 28.25
C ASP A 361 -25.96 1.19 29.63
N ASP A 362 -26.29 1.97 30.67
CA ASP A 362 -26.03 1.64 32.09
C ASP A 362 -26.90 0.46 32.61
N LYS A 363 -27.55 -0.28 31.72
CA LYS A 363 -28.40 -1.44 32.03
C LYS A 363 -27.68 -2.47 32.89
N TRP A 364 -26.36 -2.63 32.70
CA TRP A 364 -25.53 -3.51 33.51
C TRP A 364 -25.49 -3.16 34.99
N LEU A 365 -25.64 -1.88 35.34
CA LEU A 365 -25.76 -1.46 36.74
C LEU A 365 -27.06 -2.01 37.33
N LEU A 366 -28.17 -1.90 36.61
CA LEU A 366 -29.48 -2.38 37.06
C LEU A 366 -29.53 -3.91 37.22
N TYR A 367 -28.83 -4.66 36.37
CA TYR A 367 -28.76 -6.13 36.49
C TYR A 367 -27.97 -6.61 37.71
N SER A 368 -27.05 -5.78 38.22
CA SER A 368 -26.27 -6.09 39.43
C SER A 368 -27.02 -5.83 40.75
N LEU A 369 -28.12 -5.06 40.72
CA LEU A 369 -28.87 -4.63 41.91
C LEU A 369 -29.86 -5.68 42.45
N GLY A 370 -30.08 -6.79 41.74
CA GLY A 370 -31.02 -7.85 42.13
C GLY A 370 -30.38 -9.07 42.82
N ILE A 371 -29.14 -8.95 43.31
CA ILE A 371 -28.38 -10.05 43.91
C ILE A 371 -28.50 -9.96 45.43
N ASP A 372 -29.27 -10.87 46.02
CA ASP A 372 -29.36 -11.05 47.47
C ASP A 372 -28.33 -12.10 47.94
N GLY A 373 -27.60 -11.80 49.03
CA GLY A 373 -26.68 -12.74 49.69
C GLY A 373 -25.18 -12.42 49.55
N PHE A 374 -24.34 -13.31 50.08
CA PHE A 374 -22.88 -13.17 50.07
C PHE A 374 -22.32 -13.18 48.65
N ILE A 375 -21.33 -12.33 48.37
CA ILE A 375 -20.83 -12.06 47.02
C ILE A 375 -19.43 -12.68 46.83
N ASN A 376 -19.29 -13.59 45.87
CA ASN A 376 -17.96 -14.06 45.46
C ASN A 376 -17.25 -12.96 44.67
N SER A 377 -16.00 -12.65 45.01
CA SER A 377 -15.22 -11.59 44.35
C SER A 377 -14.91 -11.90 42.87
N ARG A 378 -15.04 -13.17 42.44
CA ARG A 378 -14.92 -13.62 41.05
C ARG A 378 -16.25 -13.68 40.30
N ASP A 379 -17.37 -13.38 40.95
CA ASP A 379 -18.70 -13.50 40.34
C ASP A 379 -18.91 -12.44 39.26
N PHE A 380 -19.09 -12.90 38.02
CA PHE A 380 -19.27 -12.04 36.86
C PHE A 380 -20.35 -10.99 37.10
N ARG A 381 -21.52 -11.36 37.65
CA ARG A 381 -22.71 -10.50 37.72
C ARG A 381 -22.49 -9.17 38.44
N ILE A 382 -21.46 -9.09 39.26
CA ILE A 382 -21.11 -7.91 40.08
C ILE A 382 -19.95 -7.13 39.45
N ARG A 383 -19.20 -7.77 38.56
CA ARG A 383 -18.06 -7.22 37.82
C ARG A 383 -18.50 -6.64 36.49
N THR A 384 -19.56 -7.18 35.91
CA THR A 384 -19.99 -6.91 34.54
C THR A 384 -20.21 -5.43 34.24
N SER A 385 -20.82 -4.68 35.16
CA SER A 385 -21.05 -3.24 34.98
C SER A 385 -19.75 -2.47 34.79
N THR A 386 -18.75 -2.75 35.62
CA THR A 386 -17.45 -2.07 35.55
C THR A 386 -16.62 -2.53 34.35
N THR A 387 -16.72 -3.81 33.99
CA THR A 387 -16.07 -4.38 32.81
C THR A 387 -16.57 -3.71 31.53
N PHE A 388 -17.88 -3.60 31.35
CA PHE A 388 -18.43 -2.98 30.14
C PHE A 388 -18.38 -1.46 30.14
N SER A 389 -18.45 -0.81 31.31
CA SER A 389 -18.18 0.63 31.41
C SER A 389 -16.75 0.95 30.99
N MET A 390 -15.77 0.14 31.43
CA MET A 390 -14.39 0.30 30.97
C MET A 390 -14.25 0.06 29.46
N LEU A 391 -14.89 -0.99 28.92
CA LEU A 391 -14.88 -1.27 27.48
C LEU A 391 -15.48 -0.10 26.67
N GLN A 392 -16.57 0.49 27.14
CA GLN A 392 -17.16 1.70 26.54
C GLN A 392 -16.15 2.85 26.51
N LYS A 393 -15.42 3.09 27.61
CA LYS A 393 -14.40 4.15 27.67
C LYS A 393 -13.24 3.88 26.71
N LEU A 394 -12.79 2.64 26.58
CA LEU A 394 -11.76 2.27 25.59
C LEU A 394 -12.24 2.57 24.16
N CYS A 395 -13.47 2.20 23.82
CA CYS A 395 -14.06 2.53 22.51
C CYS A 395 -14.12 4.04 22.25
N ILE A 396 -14.57 4.84 23.22
CA ILE A 396 -14.64 6.30 23.10
C ILE A 396 -13.25 6.89 22.88
N LEU A 397 -12.27 6.49 23.68
CA LEU A 397 -10.89 6.96 23.57
C LEU A 397 -10.28 6.62 22.21
N SER A 398 -10.51 5.41 21.69
CA SER A 398 -10.06 5.04 20.34
C SER A 398 -10.72 5.90 19.26
N MET A 399 -12.03 6.14 19.36
CA MET A 399 -12.75 6.99 18.39
C MET A 399 -12.27 8.44 18.41
N GLU A 400 -12.03 9.00 19.60
CA GLU A 400 -11.49 10.35 19.78
C GLU A 400 -10.06 10.45 19.24
N ALA A 401 -9.20 9.47 19.53
CA ALA A 401 -7.84 9.42 19.01
C ALA A 401 -7.84 9.43 17.47
N VAL A 402 -8.64 8.57 16.84
CA VAL A 402 -8.76 8.53 15.38
C VAL A 402 -9.33 9.83 14.83
N THR A 403 -10.33 10.42 15.47
CA THR A 403 -10.95 11.68 15.02
C THR A 403 -9.93 12.82 15.06
N ASN A 404 -9.12 12.91 16.11
CA ASN A 404 -8.07 13.91 16.26
C ASN A 404 -6.97 13.72 15.19
N GLU A 405 -6.50 12.50 14.99
CA GLU A 405 -5.49 12.22 13.96
C GLU A 405 -6.02 12.44 12.54
N LEU A 406 -7.30 12.14 12.28
CA LEU A 406 -7.94 12.47 11.00
C LEU A 406 -8.06 13.98 10.80
N ALA A 407 -8.29 14.77 11.85
CA ALA A 407 -8.29 16.23 11.74
C ALA A 407 -6.90 16.75 11.36
N VAL A 408 -5.84 16.20 11.96
CA VAL A 408 -4.45 16.51 11.59
C VAL A 408 -4.18 16.09 10.15
N PHE A 409 -4.48 14.84 9.78
CA PHE A 409 -4.31 14.33 8.42
C PHE A 409 -5.01 15.21 7.38
N ASN A 410 -6.27 15.59 7.63
CA ASN A 410 -7.05 16.44 6.74
C ASN A 410 -6.45 17.85 6.56
N SER A 411 -5.68 18.34 7.55
CA SER A 411 -4.95 19.61 7.47
C SER A 411 -3.66 19.53 6.66
N LEU A 412 -3.10 18.32 6.48
CA LEU A 412 -1.88 18.11 5.70
C LEU A 412 -2.13 18.37 4.20
N GLN A 413 -1.03 18.61 3.50
CA GLN A 413 -1.04 18.83 2.06
C GLN A 413 -0.30 17.70 1.34
N PHE A 414 -0.93 17.17 0.30
CA PHE A 414 -0.29 16.34 -0.70
C PHE A 414 0.54 17.23 -1.64
N VAL A 415 1.81 16.91 -1.83
CA VAL A 415 2.72 17.62 -2.73
C VAL A 415 2.83 16.80 -4.03
N ASN A 416 2.58 17.46 -5.15
CA ASN A 416 2.45 16.82 -6.47
C ASN A 416 3.78 16.43 -7.12
#